data_AF-A0A538JSG8-F1
#
_entry.id   AF-A0A538JSG8-F1
#
_cell.length_a   1.000
_cell.length_b   1.000
_cell.length_c   1.000
_cell.angle_alpha   90.00
_cell.angle_beta   90.00
_cell.angle_gamma   90.00
#
_symmetry.space_group_name_H-M   'P 1'
#
loop_
_entity.id
_entity.type
_entity.pdbx_description
1 polymer ?
#
loop_
_entity_poly.entity_id
_entity_poly.type
_entity_poly.pdbx_seq_one_letter_code
_entity_poly.pdbx_strand_id
1 'polypeptide(L)'
;MIATRARSTAVALVALAIGAVGCTSSSSNAIAVTSTDTTCVPARTRLDAGKLTFEVTNKGKQTTELYVFGEGDKVIDEVENVGPGTSRTLTVDLAAGDYQLGCKPGQKGNGIRARITVVGKGGAVQAGTKAADRDVELTAVDYSFQLADPGIKAGETIRFVMKNEGHQPHDLEVFTPDNKVLGQIDQTDPRKTGTATLTFAVPGRYRYICDVADHQARGMKGAFTVAPT
;
A
#
# COMPACT_ATOMS: atom_id res chain seq x y z
N MET A 1 -18.66 -13.72 84.74
CA MET A 1 -18.36 -12.48 84.02
C MET A 1 -16.94 -12.59 83.49
N ILE A 2 -16.78 -12.79 82.18
CA ILE A 2 -15.52 -13.10 81.51
C ILE A 2 -14.95 -11.78 80.98
N ALA A 3 -13.75 -11.40 81.42
CA ALA A 3 -13.05 -10.21 80.98
C ALA A 3 -12.16 -10.53 79.77
N THR A 4 -12.57 -10.08 78.60
CA THR A 4 -11.88 -10.32 77.33
C THR A 4 -10.86 -9.22 77.03
N ARG A 5 -9.60 -9.61 76.82
CA ARG A 5 -8.48 -8.75 76.43
C ARG A 5 -8.67 -8.21 75.00
N ALA A 6 -8.64 -6.90 74.82
CA ALA A 6 -8.58 -6.27 73.50
C ALA A 6 -7.12 -6.14 73.05
N ARG A 7 -6.77 -6.78 71.91
CA ARG A 7 -5.47 -6.68 71.24
C ARG A 7 -5.52 -5.53 70.22
N SER A 8 -4.67 -4.53 70.40
CA SER A 8 -4.42 -3.48 69.41
C SER A 8 -3.70 -4.07 68.19
N THR A 9 -4.36 -4.01 67.02
CA THR A 9 -3.74 -4.32 65.73
C THR A 9 -3.42 -3.00 65.02
N ALA A 10 -2.14 -2.78 64.74
CA ALA A 10 -1.67 -1.65 63.95
C ALA A 10 -2.02 -1.89 62.47
N VAL A 11 -2.76 -0.95 61.88
CA VAL A 11 -3.10 -0.95 60.45
C VAL A 11 -1.91 -0.36 59.70
N ALA A 12 -1.23 -1.18 58.89
CA ALA A 12 -0.21 -0.73 57.97
C ALA A 12 -0.87 -0.07 56.74
N LEU A 13 -0.65 1.24 56.57
CA LEU A 13 -1.01 1.99 55.38
C LEU A 13 -0.10 1.56 54.21
N VAL A 14 -0.62 0.72 53.32
CA VAL A 14 -0.01 0.43 52.02
C VAL A 14 -0.32 1.60 51.10
N ALA A 15 0.66 2.46 50.87
CA ALA A 15 0.59 3.51 49.86
C ALA A 15 0.60 2.84 48.48
N LEU A 16 -0.58 2.75 47.85
CA LEU A 16 -0.74 2.28 46.48
C LEU A 16 -0.21 3.38 45.54
N ALA A 17 1.05 3.24 45.10
CA ALA A 17 1.61 4.07 44.05
C ALA A 17 0.83 3.81 42.75
N ILE A 18 -0.05 4.75 42.40
CA ILE A 18 -0.71 4.79 41.10
C ILE A 18 0.41 5.07 40.09
N GLY A 19 0.94 4.01 39.50
CA GLY A 19 1.76 4.10 38.30
C GLY A 19 0.88 4.72 37.22
N ALA A 20 1.10 6.00 36.94
CA ALA A 20 0.58 6.61 35.74
C ALA A 20 1.09 5.77 34.57
N VAL A 21 0.19 4.99 33.95
CA VAL A 21 0.41 4.47 32.62
C VAL A 21 0.48 5.71 31.75
N GLY A 22 1.69 6.22 31.57
CA GLY A 22 1.98 7.18 30.54
C GLY A 22 1.58 6.50 29.25
N CYS A 23 0.40 6.85 28.72
CA CYS A 23 0.15 6.73 27.30
C CYS A 23 1.27 7.54 26.64
N THR A 24 2.36 6.86 26.30
CA THR A 24 3.35 7.38 25.36
C THR A 24 2.54 7.56 24.08
N SER A 25 2.00 8.75 23.93
CA SER A 25 1.52 9.22 22.65
C SER A 25 2.81 9.30 21.86
N SER A 26 3.05 8.33 21.00
CA SER A 26 4.09 8.44 19.98
C SER A 26 3.72 9.68 19.16
N SER A 27 4.21 10.85 19.58
CA SER A 27 4.13 12.11 18.85
C SER A 27 5.09 12.08 17.66
N SER A 28 5.16 10.95 16.98
CA SER A 28 6.21 10.60 16.04
C SER A 28 5.82 11.05 14.65
N ASN A 29 5.95 12.34 14.35
CA ASN A 29 6.07 12.92 13.00
C ASN A 29 5.06 12.50 11.90
N ALA A 30 4.01 11.74 12.23
CA ALA A 30 3.09 11.17 11.26
C ALA A 30 2.25 12.28 10.61
N ILE A 31 2.06 12.16 9.30
CA ILE A 31 1.19 13.03 8.53
C ILE A 31 -0.23 12.51 8.69
N ALA A 32 -1.05 13.21 9.47
CA ALA A 32 -2.46 12.84 9.61
C ALA A 32 -3.18 12.98 8.25
N VAL A 33 -4.07 12.04 7.95
CA VAL A 33 -4.94 12.02 6.78
C VAL A 33 -6.37 11.78 7.26
N THR A 34 -7.27 12.72 7.03
CA THR A 34 -8.70 12.54 7.35
C THR A 34 -9.43 12.01 6.13
N SER A 35 -9.96 10.79 6.25
CA SER A 35 -10.87 10.18 5.26
C SER A 35 -12.32 10.38 5.68
N THR A 36 -13.20 10.71 4.74
CA THR A 36 -14.67 10.64 4.89
C THR A 36 -15.24 9.92 3.68
N ASP A 37 -16.56 9.71 3.65
CA ASP A 37 -17.24 9.12 2.48
C ASP A 37 -17.11 9.99 1.20
N THR A 38 -16.65 11.25 1.32
CA THR A 38 -16.56 12.20 0.19
C THR A 38 -15.26 13.00 0.13
N THR A 39 -14.35 12.89 1.11
CA THR A 39 -13.10 13.67 1.16
C THR A 39 -11.90 12.82 1.60
N CYS A 40 -10.71 13.15 1.10
CA CYS A 40 -9.43 12.63 1.59
C CYS A 40 -8.49 13.81 1.82
N VAL A 41 -8.15 14.13 3.07
CA VAL A 41 -7.46 15.40 3.40
C VAL A 41 -6.22 15.13 4.24
N PRO A 42 -5.00 15.25 3.69
CA PRO A 42 -3.78 15.27 4.50
C PRO A 42 -3.65 16.57 5.28
N ALA A 43 -3.04 16.53 6.47
CA ALA A 43 -2.79 17.69 7.30
C ALA A 43 -1.81 18.70 6.67
N ARG A 44 -0.98 18.24 5.73
CA ARG A 44 -0.09 19.07 4.91
C ARG A 44 0.18 18.39 3.57
N THR A 45 0.40 19.18 2.54
CA THR A 45 0.62 18.70 1.17
C THR A 45 2.07 18.86 0.69
N ARG A 46 2.94 19.52 1.44
CA ARG A 46 4.38 19.61 1.12
C ARG A 46 5.19 18.88 2.18
N LEU A 47 5.97 17.89 1.75
CA LEU A 47 6.68 16.94 2.59
C LEU A 47 8.16 16.88 2.23
N ASP A 48 9.02 16.50 3.17
CA ASP A 48 10.43 16.25 2.90
C ASP A 48 10.64 14.79 2.47
N ALA A 49 11.56 14.55 1.54
CA ALA A 49 11.90 13.22 1.04
C ALA A 49 12.45 12.32 2.16
N GLY A 50 12.17 11.02 2.04
CA GLY A 50 12.57 9.97 2.98
C GLY A 50 11.40 9.12 3.47
N LYS A 51 11.60 8.43 4.60
CA LYS A 51 10.58 7.59 5.23
C LYS A 51 9.48 8.44 5.85
N LEU A 52 8.33 8.46 5.19
CA LEU A 52 7.11 9.16 5.57
C LEU A 52 6.10 8.18 6.16
N THR A 53 5.47 8.57 7.27
CA THR A 53 4.36 7.82 7.86
C THR A 53 3.08 8.64 7.76
N PHE A 54 2.07 8.10 7.09
CA PHE A 54 0.72 8.64 7.06
C PHE A 54 -0.15 7.94 8.11
N GLU A 55 -0.90 8.69 8.89
CA GLU A 55 -1.92 8.13 9.79
C GLU A 55 -3.30 8.51 9.23
N VAL A 56 -4.01 7.53 8.65
CA VAL A 56 -5.35 7.74 8.14
C VAL A 56 -6.37 7.52 9.25
N THR A 57 -7.24 8.50 9.49
CA THR A 57 -8.43 8.37 10.35
C THR A 57 -9.67 8.38 9.48
N ASN A 58 -10.49 7.33 9.61
CA ASN A 58 -11.76 7.23 8.92
C ASN A 58 -12.89 7.88 9.73
N LYS A 59 -13.41 9.00 9.24
CA LYS A 59 -14.58 9.71 9.78
C LYS A 59 -15.84 9.51 8.92
N GLY A 60 -15.78 8.64 7.91
CA GLY A 60 -16.92 8.21 7.11
C GLY A 60 -17.71 7.08 7.76
N LYS A 61 -18.72 6.59 7.04
CA LYS A 61 -19.57 5.45 7.45
C LYS A 61 -19.14 4.14 6.81
N GLN A 62 -18.38 4.19 5.72
CA GLN A 62 -17.89 3.01 5.02
C GLN A 62 -16.45 2.69 5.45
N THR A 63 -16.07 1.41 5.40
CA THR A 63 -14.65 1.03 5.43
C THR A 63 -13.92 1.70 4.26
N THR A 64 -12.74 2.24 4.51
CA THR A 64 -11.89 2.89 3.51
C THR A 64 -10.50 2.26 3.49
N GLU A 65 -9.78 2.53 2.41
CA GLU A 65 -8.33 2.31 2.27
C GLU A 65 -7.65 3.68 2.13
N LEU A 66 -6.36 3.78 2.45
CA LEU A 66 -5.50 4.90 2.05
C LEU A 66 -4.42 4.39 1.12
N TYR A 67 -4.33 5.01 -0.05
CA TYR A 67 -3.31 4.76 -1.05
C TYR A 67 -2.34 5.94 -1.15
N VAL A 68 -1.08 5.66 -1.45
CA VAL A 68 -0.13 6.59 -2.03
C VAL A 68 0.02 6.25 -3.50
N PHE A 69 -0.28 7.20 -4.36
CA PHE A 69 -0.12 7.09 -5.80
C PHE A 69 1.05 7.95 -6.27
N GLY A 70 1.84 7.40 -7.18
CA GLY A 70 2.75 8.17 -8.00
C GLY A 70 2.05 8.75 -9.23
N GLU A 71 2.84 9.03 -10.26
CA GLU A 71 2.34 9.46 -11.57
C GLU A 71 1.46 8.38 -12.23
N GLY A 72 0.48 8.81 -13.03
CA GLY A 72 -0.37 7.91 -13.84
C GLY A 72 -1.23 6.94 -13.02
N ASP A 73 -1.61 7.30 -11.78
CA ASP A 73 -2.35 6.46 -10.84
C ASP A 73 -1.62 5.16 -10.43
N LYS A 74 -0.30 5.08 -10.60
CA LYS A 74 0.49 3.96 -10.06
C LYS A 74 0.38 3.92 -8.54
N VAL A 75 -0.14 2.82 -7.99
CA VAL A 75 -0.08 2.53 -6.56
C VAL A 75 1.37 2.32 -6.15
N ILE A 76 1.84 3.12 -5.19
CA ILE A 76 3.16 2.97 -4.57
C ILE A 76 3.05 2.12 -3.32
N ASP A 77 2.04 2.39 -2.49
CA ASP A 77 1.79 1.67 -1.24
C ASP A 77 0.36 1.95 -0.79
N GLU A 78 -0.19 1.10 0.07
CA GLU A 78 -1.52 1.27 0.63
C GLU A 78 -1.67 0.69 2.04
N VAL A 79 -2.69 1.16 2.75
CA VAL A 79 -3.20 0.52 3.96
C VAL A 79 -4.70 0.33 3.86
N GLU A 80 -5.12 -0.92 4.00
CA GLU A 80 -6.50 -1.30 3.77
C GLU A 80 -7.32 -1.46 5.05
N ASN A 81 -8.63 -1.66 4.87
CA ASN A 81 -9.57 -2.06 5.92
C ASN A 81 -9.60 -1.11 7.14
N VAL A 82 -9.59 0.20 6.88
CA VAL A 82 -9.76 1.23 7.92
C VAL A 82 -11.25 1.41 8.20
N GLY A 83 -11.74 0.78 9.26
CA GLY A 83 -13.16 0.82 9.65
C GLY A 83 -13.62 2.20 10.13
N PRO A 84 -14.94 2.49 10.10
CA PRO A 84 -15.50 3.75 10.60
C PRO A 84 -15.04 4.09 12.03
N GLY A 85 -14.58 5.32 12.26
CA GLY A 85 -14.11 5.78 13.56
C GLY A 85 -12.73 5.26 13.99
N THR A 86 -12.00 4.56 13.12
CA THR A 86 -10.68 4.00 13.44
C THR A 86 -9.55 4.71 12.69
N SER A 87 -8.31 4.49 13.15
CA SER A 87 -7.09 4.94 12.47
C SER A 87 -6.18 3.76 12.10
N ARG A 88 -5.42 3.91 11.02
CA ARG A 88 -4.29 3.03 10.67
C ARG A 88 -3.12 3.84 10.11
N THR A 89 -1.94 3.23 10.10
CA THR A 89 -0.71 3.87 9.59
C THR A 89 -0.20 3.20 8.32
N LEU A 90 0.33 4.01 7.41
CA LEU A 90 1.03 3.62 6.18
C LEU A 90 2.42 4.24 6.19
N THR A 91 3.48 3.47 5.99
CA THR A 91 4.86 4.01 5.99
C THR A 91 5.57 3.70 4.68
N VAL A 92 5.96 4.74 3.95
CA VAL A 92 6.55 4.66 2.61
C VAL A 92 7.81 5.54 2.53
N ASP A 93 8.81 5.13 1.76
CA ASP A 93 10.08 5.87 1.60
C ASP A 93 10.11 6.65 0.28
N LEU A 94 9.59 7.89 0.28
CA LEU A 94 9.36 8.68 -0.94
C LEU A 94 10.52 9.62 -1.24
N ALA A 95 10.95 9.66 -2.49
CA ALA A 95 11.86 10.68 -2.98
C ALA A 95 11.11 11.95 -3.40
N ALA A 96 11.85 12.99 -3.82
CA ALA A 96 11.21 14.22 -4.29
C ALA A 96 10.38 13.98 -5.56
N GLY A 97 9.16 14.51 -5.59
CA GLY A 97 8.21 14.31 -6.69
C GLY A 97 6.80 14.74 -6.32
N ASP A 98 5.89 14.69 -7.30
CA ASP A 98 4.47 14.92 -7.10
C ASP A 98 3.72 13.60 -6.99
N TYR A 99 2.90 13.48 -5.95
CA TYR A 99 2.16 12.27 -5.60
C TYR A 99 0.70 12.61 -5.35
N GLN A 100 -0.14 11.58 -5.24
CA GLN A 100 -1.51 11.72 -4.77
C GLN A 100 -1.76 10.76 -3.62
N LEU A 101 -2.40 11.22 -2.56
CA LEU A 101 -3.08 10.33 -1.63
C LEU A 101 -4.46 10.02 -2.18
N GLY A 102 -4.97 8.82 -1.94
CA GLY A 102 -6.35 8.49 -2.24
C GLY A 102 -7.03 7.69 -1.15
N CYS A 103 -8.21 8.15 -0.75
CA CYS A 103 -9.06 7.42 0.17
C CYS A 103 -10.17 6.74 -0.64
N LYS A 104 -10.44 5.45 -0.41
CA LYS A 104 -11.41 4.68 -1.18
C LYS A 104 -12.57 4.16 -0.31
N PRO A 105 -13.55 5.01 0.06
CA PRO A 105 -14.73 4.59 0.82
C PRO A 105 -15.50 3.49 0.09
N GLY A 106 -15.84 2.44 0.82
CA GLY A 106 -16.53 1.27 0.27
C GLY A 106 -15.61 0.36 -0.56
N GLN A 107 -14.30 0.63 -0.61
CA GLN A 107 -13.29 -0.21 -1.27
C GLN A 107 -13.58 -0.40 -2.77
N LYS A 108 -14.22 0.59 -3.41
CA LYS A 108 -14.63 0.55 -4.82
C LYS A 108 -14.29 1.85 -5.56
N GLY A 109 -14.12 1.72 -6.88
CA GLY A 109 -13.83 2.84 -7.77
C GLY A 109 -12.41 3.42 -7.58
N ASN A 110 -12.17 4.60 -8.15
CA ASN A 110 -10.82 5.18 -8.24
C ASN A 110 -10.38 5.94 -6.97
N GLY A 111 -11.23 6.04 -5.94
CA GLY A 111 -10.97 6.79 -4.71
C GLY A 111 -11.00 8.31 -4.85
N ILE A 112 -11.07 9.01 -3.72
CA ILE A 112 -11.06 10.46 -3.59
C ILE A 112 -9.62 10.93 -3.39
N ARG A 113 -9.12 11.79 -4.29
CA ARG A 113 -7.69 12.13 -4.39
C ARG A 113 -7.32 13.46 -3.76
N ALA A 114 -6.11 13.53 -3.20
CA ALA A 114 -5.46 14.75 -2.74
C ALA A 114 -3.99 14.77 -3.16
N ARG A 115 -3.53 15.86 -3.79
CA ARG A 115 -2.13 16.01 -4.22
C ARG A 115 -1.21 16.28 -3.03
N ILE A 116 -0.03 15.67 -3.02
CA ILE A 116 1.09 16.02 -2.16
C ILE A 116 2.36 16.18 -3.01
N THR A 117 3.28 17.04 -2.59
CA THR A 117 4.59 17.26 -3.20
C THR A 117 5.66 16.93 -2.17
N VAL A 118 6.56 16.03 -2.53
CA VAL A 118 7.73 15.68 -1.74
C VAL A 118 8.94 16.44 -2.29
N VAL A 119 9.75 17.03 -1.42
CA VAL A 119 10.91 17.86 -1.81
C VAL A 119 12.18 17.44 -1.09
N GLY A 120 13.34 17.91 -1.57
CA GLY A 120 14.63 17.64 -0.95
C GLY A 120 15.33 16.41 -1.53
N LYS A 121 16.27 15.85 -0.78
CA LYS A 121 17.07 14.67 -1.18
C LYS A 121 16.80 13.52 -0.22
N GLY A 122 16.86 12.30 -0.72
CA GLY A 122 16.52 11.09 0.03
C GLY A 122 15.37 10.35 -0.63
N GLY A 123 14.88 9.30 0.04
CA GLY A 123 13.80 8.46 -0.48
C GLY A 123 14.26 7.43 -1.50
N ALA A 124 13.73 6.22 -1.40
CA ALA A 124 14.00 5.15 -2.37
C ALA A 124 12.96 5.10 -3.51
N VAL A 125 11.73 5.56 -3.27
CA VAL A 125 10.59 5.42 -4.19
C VAL A 125 10.20 6.76 -4.80
N GLN A 126 10.44 6.92 -6.09
CA GLN A 126 10.05 8.09 -6.86
C GLN A 126 8.56 8.02 -7.25
N ALA A 127 7.89 9.18 -7.33
CA ALA A 127 6.67 9.29 -8.11
C ALA A 127 7.01 8.82 -9.53
N GLY A 128 6.21 7.89 -10.07
CA GLY A 128 6.49 7.13 -11.28
C GLY A 128 7.41 7.82 -12.30
N THR A 129 8.44 7.10 -12.73
CA THR A 129 9.54 7.59 -13.55
C THR A 129 9.42 7.09 -14.98
N LYS A 130 9.69 8.00 -15.93
CA LYS A 130 10.00 7.72 -17.34
C LYS A 130 8.82 7.16 -18.16
N ALA A 131 8.57 7.74 -19.32
CA ALA A 131 7.66 7.14 -20.30
C ALA A 131 8.12 5.70 -20.59
N ALA A 132 7.16 4.79 -20.81
CA ALA A 132 7.50 3.43 -21.19
C ALA A 132 8.35 3.44 -22.47
N ASP A 133 9.45 2.70 -22.44
CA ASP A 133 10.28 2.47 -23.61
C ASP A 133 9.50 1.67 -24.66
N ARG A 134 8.63 0.75 -24.20
CA ARG A 134 7.72 -0.04 -25.04
C ARG A 134 6.60 -0.70 -24.24
N ASP A 135 5.64 -1.24 -24.97
CA ASP A 135 4.58 -2.09 -24.42
C ASP A 135 5.00 -3.56 -24.42
N VAL A 136 4.50 -4.29 -23.41
CA VAL A 136 4.52 -5.74 -23.38
C VAL A 136 3.10 -6.23 -23.13
N GLU A 137 2.58 -7.03 -24.05
CA GLU A 137 1.23 -7.59 -23.94
C GLU A 137 1.22 -8.81 -23.01
N LEU A 138 0.20 -8.89 -22.18
CA LEU A 138 -0.11 -10.03 -21.32
C LEU A 138 -1.56 -10.43 -21.57
N THR A 139 -1.81 -11.65 -22.04
CA THR A 139 -3.19 -12.15 -22.17
C THR A 139 -3.52 -13.03 -20.99
N ALA A 140 -4.63 -12.71 -20.31
CA ALA A 140 -5.19 -13.48 -19.21
C ALA A 140 -6.42 -14.25 -19.71
N VAL A 141 -6.37 -15.58 -19.60
CA VAL A 141 -7.48 -16.48 -19.97
C VAL A 141 -7.66 -17.50 -18.86
N ASP A 142 -8.82 -17.45 -18.21
CA ASP A 142 -9.19 -18.32 -17.09
C ASP A 142 -8.07 -18.44 -16.04
N TYR A 143 -7.34 -19.54 -15.92
CA TYR A 143 -6.28 -19.69 -14.89
C TYR A 143 -4.86 -19.59 -15.46
N SER A 144 -4.69 -18.85 -16.55
CA SER A 144 -3.43 -18.79 -17.29
C SER A 144 -3.08 -17.39 -17.77
N PHE A 145 -1.78 -17.13 -17.80
CA PHE A 145 -1.17 -15.96 -18.40
C PHE A 145 -0.36 -16.35 -19.62
N GLN A 146 -0.45 -15.54 -20.66
CA GLN A 146 0.41 -15.59 -21.83
C GLN A 146 1.13 -14.25 -21.95
N LEU A 147 2.40 -14.23 -21.56
CA LEU A 147 3.24 -13.04 -21.64
C LEU A 147 3.96 -13.02 -23.00
N ALA A 148 3.72 -12.00 -23.80
CA ALA A 148 4.42 -11.83 -25.07
C ALA A 148 5.86 -11.39 -24.83
N ASP A 149 6.82 -12.25 -25.20
CA ASP A 149 8.28 -12.03 -25.23
C ASP A 149 8.80 -10.87 -24.35
N PRO A 150 9.12 -11.12 -23.06
CA PRO A 150 9.49 -10.04 -22.18
C PRO A 150 10.80 -9.40 -22.64
N GLY A 151 11.83 -10.17 -23.01
CA GLY A 151 13.13 -9.65 -23.47
C GLY A 151 13.73 -8.50 -22.63
N ILE A 152 13.31 -8.35 -21.37
CA ILE A 152 13.48 -7.11 -20.62
C ILE A 152 14.93 -7.00 -20.17
N LYS A 153 15.52 -5.82 -20.34
CA LYS A 153 16.85 -5.48 -19.82
C LYS A 153 16.74 -4.56 -18.62
N ALA A 154 17.72 -4.63 -17.75
CA ALA A 154 17.83 -3.72 -16.62
C ALA A 154 17.81 -2.25 -17.14
N GLY A 155 17.10 -1.38 -16.44
CA GLY A 155 16.91 0.02 -16.84
C GLY A 155 15.76 0.28 -17.83
N GLU A 156 15.14 -0.74 -18.43
CA GLU A 156 13.92 -0.55 -19.23
C GLU A 156 12.72 -0.21 -18.35
N THR A 157 11.87 0.67 -18.86
CA THR A 157 10.53 0.98 -18.35
C THR A 157 9.50 0.39 -19.30
N ILE A 158 8.71 -0.59 -18.85
CA ILE A 158 7.76 -1.33 -19.68
C ILE A 158 6.34 -0.99 -19.24
N ARG A 159 5.46 -0.70 -20.20
CA ARG A 159 4.02 -0.70 -19.95
C ARG A 159 3.45 -2.08 -20.25
N PHE A 160 3.04 -2.79 -19.22
CA PHE A 160 2.25 -4.01 -19.41
C PHE A 160 0.85 -3.63 -19.85
N VAL A 161 0.37 -4.30 -20.89
CA VAL A 161 -0.99 -4.17 -21.41
C VAL A 161 -1.65 -5.53 -21.23
N MET A 162 -2.42 -5.67 -20.15
CA MET A 162 -3.09 -6.93 -19.85
C MET A 162 -4.47 -6.98 -20.49
N LYS A 163 -4.68 -7.90 -21.42
CA LYS A 163 -5.99 -8.19 -22.01
C LYS A 163 -6.64 -9.36 -21.26
N ASN A 164 -7.82 -9.12 -20.69
CA ASN A 164 -8.61 -10.21 -20.13
C ASN A 164 -9.55 -10.78 -21.19
N GLU A 165 -9.16 -11.93 -21.75
CA GLU A 165 -9.93 -12.69 -22.73
C GLU A 165 -10.67 -13.88 -22.10
N GLY A 166 -10.53 -14.09 -20.79
CA GLY A 166 -11.25 -15.10 -20.01
C GLY A 166 -12.62 -14.64 -19.52
N HIS A 167 -13.26 -15.50 -18.73
CA HIS A 167 -14.60 -15.26 -18.15
C HIS A 167 -14.57 -14.75 -16.71
N GLN A 168 -13.39 -14.69 -16.10
CA GLN A 168 -13.18 -14.28 -14.72
C GLN A 168 -12.38 -12.99 -14.67
N PRO A 169 -12.56 -12.15 -13.64
CA PRO A 169 -11.70 -10.98 -13.44
C PRO A 169 -10.27 -11.41 -13.12
N HIS A 170 -9.28 -10.63 -13.59
CA HIS A 170 -7.86 -10.90 -13.37
C HIS A 170 -7.11 -9.61 -13.01
N ASP A 171 -6.24 -9.68 -12.03
CA ASP A 171 -5.22 -8.67 -11.73
C ASP A 171 -3.84 -9.15 -12.27
N LEU A 172 -2.82 -8.30 -12.15
CA LEU A 172 -1.43 -8.70 -12.33
C LEU A 172 -0.60 -8.07 -11.22
N GLU A 173 0.05 -8.88 -10.40
CA GLU A 173 1.03 -8.36 -9.44
C GLU A 173 2.43 -8.85 -9.82
N VAL A 174 3.37 -7.92 -10.02
CA VAL A 174 4.77 -8.21 -10.40
C VAL A 174 5.68 -8.01 -9.21
N PHE A 175 6.59 -8.94 -8.99
CA PHE A 175 7.52 -8.93 -7.86
C PHE A 175 8.98 -8.95 -8.32
N THR A 176 9.79 -8.22 -7.58
CA THR A 176 11.26 -8.16 -7.71
C THR A 176 11.93 -9.49 -7.34
N PRO A 177 13.23 -9.66 -7.67
CA PRO A 177 14.00 -10.84 -7.27
C PRO A 177 14.08 -11.07 -5.75
N ASP A 178 13.97 -10.01 -4.94
CA ASP A 178 13.91 -10.09 -3.46
C ASP A 178 12.47 -10.24 -2.92
N ASN A 179 11.52 -10.63 -3.79
CA ASN A 179 10.11 -10.91 -3.47
C ASN A 179 9.29 -9.71 -2.98
N LYS A 180 9.71 -8.48 -3.27
CA LYS A 180 8.90 -7.29 -3.02
C LYS A 180 8.00 -6.99 -4.22
N VAL A 181 6.86 -6.37 -3.97
CA VAL A 181 5.97 -5.90 -5.02
C VAL A 181 6.66 -4.78 -5.79
N LEU A 182 6.79 -4.92 -7.11
CA LEU A 182 7.30 -3.89 -8.02
C LEU A 182 6.17 -2.97 -8.51
N GLY A 183 5.00 -3.55 -8.72
CA GLY A 183 3.78 -2.87 -9.10
C GLY A 183 2.74 -3.84 -9.65
N GLN A 184 1.53 -3.33 -9.87
CA GLN A 184 0.38 -4.15 -10.22
C GLN A 184 -0.50 -3.51 -11.29
N ILE A 185 -1.31 -4.34 -11.95
CA ILE A 185 -2.53 -3.96 -12.66
C ILE A 185 -3.69 -4.43 -11.78
N ASP A 186 -4.55 -3.51 -11.36
CA ASP A 186 -5.73 -3.85 -10.56
C ASP A 186 -6.68 -4.79 -11.31
N GLN A 187 -7.63 -5.37 -10.58
CA GLN A 187 -8.62 -6.28 -11.11
C GLN A 187 -9.28 -5.75 -12.40
N THR A 188 -9.05 -6.48 -13.49
CA THR A 188 -9.52 -6.21 -14.84
C THR A 188 -10.64 -7.17 -15.19
N ASP A 189 -11.85 -6.64 -15.40
CA ASP A 189 -13.03 -7.44 -15.75
C ASP A 189 -12.91 -8.14 -17.12
N PRO A 190 -13.71 -9.19 -17.39
CA PRO A 190 -13.76 -9.85 -18.69
C PRO A 190 -13.95 -8.88 -19.87
N ARG A 191 -13.17 -9.07 -20.94
CA ARG A 191 -13.11 -8.22 -22.14
C ARG A 191 -12.64 -6.79 -21.89
N LYS A 192 -12.00 -6.53 -20.75
CA LYS A 192 -11.33 -5.25 -20.46
C LYS A 192 -9.82 -5.39 -20.57
N THR A 193 -9.18 -4.23 -20.60
CA THR A 193 -7.72 -4.09 -20.63
C THR A 193 -7.29 -3.27 -19.42
N GLY A 194 -6.34 -3.82 -18.66
CA GLY A 194 -5.65 -3.11 -17.60
C GLY A 194 -4.22 -2.79 -18.02
N THR A 195 -3.62 -1.74 -17.45
CA THR A 195 -2.25 -1.35 -17.79
C THR A 195 -1.46 -0.91 -16.57
N ALA A 196 -0.16 -1.22 -16.55
CA ALA A 196 0.77 -0.71 -15.54
C ALA A 196 2.15 -0.45 -16.15
N THR A 197 2.78 0.66 -15.76
CA THR A 197 4.14 1.01 -16.20
C THR A 197 5.16 0.73 -15.09
N LEU A 198 6.09 -0.18 -15.37
CA LEU A 198 7.07 -0.70 -14.41
C LEU A 198 8.49 -0.50 -14.92
N THR A 199 9.38 0.04 -14.08
CA THR A 199 10.80 0.19 -14.38
C THR A 199 11.61 -0.93 -13.74
N PHE A 200 12.39 -1.65 -14.55
CA PHE A 200 13.15 -2.83 -14.15
C PHE A 200 14.60 -2.46 -13.86
N ALA A 201 14.88 -1.85 -12.71
CA ALA A 201 16.21 -1.31 -12.42
C ALA A 201 17.30 -2.39 -12.24
N VAL A 202 16.94 -3.57 -11.75
CA VAL A 202 17.90 -4.64 -11.40
C VAL A 202 17.70 -5.88 -12.28
N PRO A 203 18.79 -6.50 -12.78
CA PRO A 203 18.69 -7.79 -13.46
C PRO A 203 18.32 -8.89 -12.48
N GLY A 204 17.67 -9.93 -12.98
CA GLY A 204 17.29 -11.09 -12.16
C GLY A 204 15.96 -11.71 -12.56
N ARG A 205 15.51 -12.66 -11.75
CA ARG A 205 14.25 -13.37 -11.97
C ARG A 205 13.10 -12.65 -11.27
N TYR A 206 12.18 -12.12 -12.05
CA TYR A 206 10.94 -11.52 -11.56
C TYR A 206 9.83 -12.56 -11.62
N ARG A 207 8.90 -12.51 -10.67
CA ARG A 207 7.71 -13.36 -10.68
C ARG A 207 6.47 -12.49 -10.83
N TYR A 208 5.41 -13.06 -11.35
CA TYR A 208 4.11 -12.41 -11.40
C TYR A 208 3.00 -13.40 -11.07
N ILE A 209 1.90 -12.89 -10.51
CA ILE A 209 0.72 -13.69 -10.12
C ILE A 209 -0.57 -12.94 -10.49
N CYS A 210 -1.68 -13.67 -10.45
CA CYS A 210 -3.02 -13.15 -10.28
C CYS A 210 -3.46 -13.53 -8.86
N ASP A 211 -3.73 -12.55 -8.01
CA ASP A 211 -4.13 -12.73 -6.61
C ASP A 211 -5.65 -12.86 -6.42
N VAL A 212 -6.43 -12.70 -7.50
CA VAL A 212 -7.89 -12.88 -7.48
C VAL A 212 -8.25 -14.29 -6.99
N ALA A 213 -8.87 -14.35 -5.81
CA ALA A 213 -9.37 -15.57 -5.19
C ALA A 213 -8.34 -16.72 -5.15
N ASP A 214 -8.59 -17.83 -5.86
CA ASP A 214 -7.72 -19.01 -5.89
C ASP A 214 -6.88 -19.09 -7.18
N HIS A 215 -6.84 -18.03 -7.99
CA HIS A 215 -6.25 -18.06 -9.33
C HIS A 215 -4.75 -18.43 -9.31
N GLN A 216 -3.96 -17.83 -8.42
CA GLN A 216 -2.55 -18.20 -8.22
C GLN A 216 -2.39 -19.68 -7.86
N ALA A 217 -3.22 -20.19 -6.93
CA ALA A 217 -3.16 -21.58 -6.47
C ALA A 217 -3.46 -22.55 -7.62
N ARG A 218 -4.30 -22.12 -8.57
CA ARG A 218 -4.70 -22.87 -9.76
C ARG A 218 -3.76 -22.72 -10.96
N GLY A 219 -2.68 -21.95 -10.80
CA GLY A 219 -1.60 -21.89 -11.79
C GLY A 219 -1.40 -20.53 -12.44
N MET A 220 -2.19 -19.51 -12.07
CA MET A 220 -2.10 -18.17 -12.64
C MET A 220 -0.93 -17.38 -12.04
N LYS A 221 0.27 -17.84 -12.37
CA LYS A 221 1.55 -17.31 -11.94
C LYS A 221 2.60 -17.62 -12.99
N GLY A 222 3.62 -16.79 -13.07
CA GLY A 222 4.73 -17.00 -13.96
C GLY A 222 5.99 -16.27 -13.50
N ALA A 223 7.00 -16.31 -14.34
CA ALA A 223 8.24 -15.58 -14.13
C ALA A 223 8.87 -15.21 -15.45
N PHE A 224 9.65 -14.15 -15.44
CA PHE A 224 10.52 -13.75 -16.55
C PHE A 224 11.87 -13.29 -15.99
N THR A 225 12.89 -13.34 -16.85
CA THR A 225 14.23 -12.86 -16.50
C THR A 225 14.42 -11.47 -17.07
N VAL A 226 14.90 -10.55 -16.24
CA VAL A 226 15.46 -9.27 -16.66
C VAL A 226 16.96 -9.46 -16.85
N ALA A 227 17.44 -9.29 -18.07
CA ALA A 227 18.86 -9.39 -18.41
C ALA A 227 19.64 -8.14 -17.93
N PRO A 228 20.97 -8.22 -17.72
CA PRO A 228 21.81 -7.04 -17.56
C PRO A 228 21.73 -6.10 -18.79
N THR A 229 22.07 -4.83 -18.59
CA THR A 229 22.27 -3.85 -19.67
C THR A 229 23.45 -4.18 -20.56
#